data_AF-A0A1J5H0V5-F1
#
_entry.id   AF-A0A1J5H0V5-F1
#
_cell.length_a   1.000
_cell.length_b   1.000
_cell.length_c   1.000
_cell.angle_alpha   90.00
_cell.angle_beta   90.00
_cell.angle_gamma   90.00
#
_symmetry.space_group_name_H-M   'P 1'
#
loop_
_entity.id
_entity.type
_entity.pdbx_description
1 polymer ?
#
loop_
_entity_poly.entity_id
_entity_poly.type
_entity_poly.pdbx_seq_one_letter_code
_entity_poly.pdbx_strand_id
1 'polypeptide(L)'
;MTKLISTVGTGALLLLMAAAMLVTPAFASAATYAYVDATGDVKTVIANDWMTAIAIAPNIHIHSGVMILNTALNFTFVNGEVVFTK
;
A
#
# COMPACT_ATOMS: atom_id res chain seq x y z
N MET A 1 12.05 35.72 54.40
CA MET A 1 12.51 36.49 53.22
C MET A 1 12.44 35.59 52.00
N THR A 2 11.58 35.96 51.07
CA THR A 2 11.18 35.28 49.84
C THR A 2 12.33 35.01 48.87
N LYS A 3 12.44 33.78 48.34
CA LYS A 3 12.79 33.54 46.94
C LYS A 3 12.01 32.33 46.40
N LEU A 4 11.01 32.64 45.57
CA LEU A 4 10.44 31.79 44.53
C LEU A 4 11.47 31.51 43.43
N ILE A 5 11.25 30.42 42.70
CA ILE A 5 11.59 30.07 41.29
C ILE A 5 11.83 28.55 41.30
N SER A 6 10.81 27.70 41.12
CA SER A 6 10.27 27.25 39.83
C SER A 6 11.36 26.77 38.86
N THR A 7 11.55 25.46 38.76
CA THR A 7 11.51 24.72 37.48
C THR A 7 11.49 23.23 37.81
N VAL A 8 10.37 22.61 37.48
CA VAL A 8 10.04 21.18 37.39
C VAL A 8 11.22 20.21 37.33
N GLY A 9 11.15 19.20 38.19
CA GLY A 9 12.12 18.12 38.30
C GLY A 9 12.33 17.35 37.00
N THR A 10 13.58 17.00 36.77
CA THR A 10 14.13 16.15 35.69
C THR A 10 13.70 14.68 35.86
N GLY A 11 12.40 14.45 36.01
CA GLY A 11 11.77 13.14 36.13
C GLY A 11 10.95 12.82 34.89
N ALA A 12 11.62 12.62 33.74
CA ALA A 12 11.09 11.92 32.57
C ALA A 12 12.14 11.98 31.44
N LEU A 13 13.26 11.26 31.60
CA LEU A 13 14.04 10.82 30.44
C LEU A 13 13.30 9.62 29.81
N LEU A 14 12.08 9.88 29.35
CA LEU A 14 11.22 8.95 28.65
C LEU A 14 11.37 9.23 27.16
N LEU A 15 11.63 8.17 26.38
CA LEU A 15 11.52 8.12 24.92
C LEU A 15 12.58 8.91 24.13
N LEU A 16 13.78 8.34 23.98
CA LEU A 16 14.55 8.55 22.74
C LEU A 16 15.27 7.28 22.28
N MET A 17 14.55 6.16 22.31
CA MET A 17 14.82 5.04 21.39
C MET A 17 13.77 5.02 20.26
N ALA A 18 13.36 6.22 19.85
CA ALA A 18 12.45 6.42 18.74
C ALA A 18 13.15 6.04 17.43
N ALA A 19 12.75 4.87 16.93
CA ALA A 19 12.55 4.64 15.51
C ALA A 19 13.75 4.96 14.60
N ALA A 20 14.87 4.29 14.83
CA ALA A 20 15.68 3.82 13.71
C ALA A 20 15.01 2.57 13.10
N MET A 21 13.71 2.65 12.79
CA MET A 21 13.14 1.76 11.79
C MET A 21 13.72 2.25 10.49
N LEU A 22 14.81 1.60 10.10
CA LEU A 22 15.39 1.64 8.78
C LEU A 22 14.23 1.46 7.80
N VAL A 23 13.68 2.56 7.28
CA VAL A 23 12.77 2.56 6.14
C VAL A 23 13.64 2.14 4.97
N THR A 24 13.87 0.84 4.87
CA THR A 24 14.22 0.24 3.61
C THR A 24 13.06 0.58 2.70
N PRO A 25 13.28 1.24 1.55
CA PRO A 25 12.26 1.26 0.52
C PRO A 25 12.03 -0.22 0.19
N ALA A 26 10.94 -0.77 0.73
CA ALA A 26 10.41 -2.01 0.24
C ALA A 26 10.12 -1.72 -1.22
N PHE A 27 10.95 -2.25 -2.12
CA PHE A 27 10.61 -2.36 -3.53
C PHE A 27 9.39 -3.28 -3.60
N ALA A 28 8.22 -2.73 -3.26
CA ALA A 28 6.97 -3.41 -3.44
C ALA A 28 6.83 -3.55 -4.96
N SER A 29 6.83 -4.79 -5.42
CA SER A 29 6.59 -5.09 -6.83
C SER A 29 5.17 -4.65 -7.13
N ALA A 30 5.04 -3.48 -7.75
CA ALA A 30 3.75 -2.95 -8.13
C ALA A 30 3.19 -3.79 -9.29
N ALA A 31 1.97 -4.27 -9.11
CA ALA A 31 1.23 -5.00 -10.12
C ALA A 31 0.24 -4.06 -10.83
N THR A 32 -0.03 -4.34 -12.10
CA THR A 32 -1.08 -3.67 -12.88
C THR A 32 -2.38 -4.43 -12.68
N TYR A 33 -3.41 -3.72 -12.23
CA TYR A 33 -4.76 -4.23 -12.05
C TYR A 33 -5.72 -3.59 -13.05
N ALA A 34 -6.60 -4.38 -13.66
CA ALA A 34 -7.76 -3.89 -14.41
C ALA A 34 -8.98 -3.76 -13.49
N TYR A 35 -9.82 -2.77 -13.74
CA TYR A 35 -11.13 -2.60 -13.13
C TYR A 35 -12.12 -2.00 -14.13
N VAL A 36 -13.42 -2.11 -13.85
CA VAL A 36 -14.47 -1.47 -14.63
C VAL A 36 -14.87 -0.17 -13.93
N ASP A 37 -14.83 0.93 -14.66
CA ASP A 37 -15.30 2.22 -14.13
C ASP A 37 -16.83 2.35 -14.23
N ALA A 38 -17.38 3.44 -13.66
CA ALA A 38 -18.81 3.65 -13.66
C ALA A 38 -19.42 3.90 -15.06
N THR A 39 -18.61 4.15 -16.10
CA THR A 39 -19.08 4.24 -17.49
C THR A 39 -19.10 2.89 -18.20
N GLY A 40 -18.57 1.84 -17.56
CA GLY A 40 -18.48 0.50 -18.11
C GLY A 40 -17.17 0.23 -18.88
N ASP A 41 -16.21 1.16 -18.81
CA ASP A 41 -14.93 1.03 -19.48
C ASP A 41 -13.93 0.28 -18.60
N VAL A 42 -13.10 -0.56 -19.23
CA VAL A 42 -12.00 -1.24 -18.54
C VAL A 42 -10.80 -0.29 -18.44
N LYS A 43 -10.40 0.02 -17.21
CA LYS A 43 -9.25 0.87 -16.90
C LYS A 43 -8.23 0.10 -16.06
N THR A 44 -7.01 0.62 -16.00
CA THR A 44 -5.92 0.01 -15.25
C THR A 44 -5.40 0.92 -14.15
N VAL A 45 -4.94 0.32 -13.05
CA VAL A 45 -4.26 1.01 -11.96
C VAL A 45 -3.06 0.20 -11.49
N ILE A 46 -2.03 0.89 -11.02
CA ILE A 46 -0.81 0.26 -10.51
C ILE A 46 -0.86 0.31 -9.00
N ALA A 47 -0.76 -0.85 -8.35
CA ALA A 47 -0.80 -0.97 -6.89
C ALA A 47 0.01 -2.16 -6.41
N ASN A 48 0.37 -2.17 -5.14
CA ASN A 48 1.14 -3.27 -4.54
C ASN A 48 0.27 -4.49 -4.21
N ASP A 49 -1.03 -4.27 -4.02
CA ASP A 49 -2.00 -5.27 -3.62
C ASP A 49 -3.40 -4.88 -4.10
N TRP A 50 -4.32 -5.84 -4.11
CA TRP A 50 -5.68 -5.65 -4.63
C TRP A 50 -6.51 -4.69 -3.77
N MET A 51 -6.26 -4.62 -2.46
CA MET A 51 -7.01 -3.72 -1.55
C MET A 51 -6.65 -2.27 -1.87
N THR A 52 -5.35 -1.99 -2.01
CA THR A 52 -4.87 -0.69 -2.46
C THR A 52 -5.42 -0.39 -3.86
N ALA A 53 -5.37 -1.33 -4.80
CA ALA A 53 -5.87 -1.14 -6.16
C ALA A 53 -7.35 -0.70 -6.18
N ILE A 54 -8.23 -1.33 -5.39
CA ILE A 54 -9.64 -0.92 -5.27
C ILE A 54 -9.74 0.48 -4.65
N ALA A 55 -8.98 0.75 -3.59
CA ALA A 55 -9.05 2.03 -2.87
C ALA A 55 -8.61 3.23 -3.72
N ILE A 56 -7.67 3.02 -4.66
CA ILE A 56 -7.14 4.08 -5.53
C ILE A 56 -7.71 4.04 -6.96
N ALA A 57 -8.62 3.10 -7.27
CA ALA A 57 -9.25 2.99 -8.59
C ALA A 57 -10.24 4.16 -8.80
N PRO A 58 -9.95 5.13 -9.67
CA PRO A 58 -10.81 6.29 -9.86
C PRO A 58 -12.13 5.88 -10.50
N ASN A 59 -13.24 6.29 -9.89
CA ASN A 59 -14.59 6.05 -10.41
C ASN A 59 -14.89 4.56 -10.66
N ILE A 60 -14.34 3.66 -9.84
CA ILE A 60 -14.66 2.23 -9.92
C ILE A 60 -16.16 2.01 -9.71
N HIS A 61 -16.76 1.16 -10.53
CA HIS A 61 -18.18 0.83 -10.37
C HIS A 61 -18.40 0.08 -9.05
N ILE A 62 -19.53 0.32 -8.37
CA ILE A 62 -19.78 -0.22 -7.01
C ILE A 62 -19.83 -1.75 -6.95
N HIS A 63 -20.10 -2.39 -8.09
CA HIS A 63 -20.13 -3.86 -8.24
C HIS A 63 -18.88 -4.39 -8.97
N SER A 64 -17.88 -3.55 -9.26
CA SER A 64 -16.64 -3.97 -9.90
C SER A 64 -15.62 -4.44 -8.87
N GLY A 65 -14.88 -5.48 -9.23
CA GLY A 65 -13.63 -5.85 -8.57
C GLY A 65 -12.41 -5.30 -9.31
N VAL A 66 -11.23 -5.75 -8.88
CA VAL A 66 -9.96 -5.58 -9.60
C VAL A 66 -9.43 -6.95 -10.02
N MET A 67 -8.84 -7.02 -11.22
CA MET A 67 -8.18 -8.22 -11.74
C MET A 67 -6.72 -7.91 -11.97
N ILE A 68 -5.82 -8.77 -11.50
CA ILE A 68 -4.38 -8.62 -11.78
C ILE A 68 -4.12 -8.93 -13.26
N LEU A 69 -3.49 -7.99 -13.98
CA LEU A 69 -3.13 -8.13 -15.40
C LEU A 69 -1.66 -8.47 -15.58
N ASN A 70 -0.81 -7.85 -14.77
CA ASN A 70 0.62 -8.04 -14.84
C ASN A 70 1.19 -7.85 -13.44
N THR A 71 2.02 -8.79 -13.02
CA THR A 71 2.83 -8.72 -11.81
C THR A 71 4.25 -9.12 -12.20
N ALA A 72 5.26 -8.84 -11.38
CA ALA A 72 6.60 -9.34 -11.64
C ALA A 72 6.67 -10.88 -11.70
N LEU A 73 5.62 -11.58 -11.27
CA LEU A 73 5.45 -13.02 -11.48
C LEU A 73 4.82 -13.27 -12.86
N ASN A 74 5.63 -13.69 -13.82
CA ASN A 74 5.16 -14.05 -15.16
C ASN A 74 4.12 -15.17 -15.04
N PHE A 75 2.85 -14.90 -15.35
CA PHE A 75 1.85 -15.94 -15.54
C PHE A 75 1.57 -16.09 -17.03
N THR A 76 1.33 -17.33 -17.46
CA THR A 76 0.99 -17.67 -18.84
C THR A 76 -0.25 -18.53 -18.83
N PHE A 77 -1.13 -18.33 -19.81
CA PHE A 77 -2.26 -19.21 -20.04
C PHE A 77 -1.81 -20.38 -20.93
N VAL A 78 -1.79 -21.60 -20.39
CA VAL A 78 -1.52 -22.82 -21.16
C VAL A 78 -2.79 -23.67 -21.13
N ASN A 79 -3.39 -23.93 -22.30
CA ASN A 79 -4.63 -24.74 -22.41
C ASN A 79 -5.79 -24.25 -21.51
N GLY A 80 -5.89 -22.94 -21.26
CA GLY A 80 -6.94 -22.37 -20.40
C GLY A 80 -6.64 -22.44 -18.91
N GLU A 81 -5.47 -22.94 -18.51
CA GLU A 81 -4.99 -22.91 -17.13
C GLU A 81 -4.00 -21.75 -16.92
N VAL A 82 -4.14 -21.07 -15.78
CA VAL A 82 -3.18 -20.05 -15.35
C VAL A 82 -1.97 -20.75 -14.76
N VAL A 83 -0.86 -20.75 -15.50
CA VAL A 83 0.42 -21.32 -15.07
C VAL A 83 1.34 -20.21 -14.58
N PHE A 84 1.86 -20.35 -13.37
CA PHE A 84 2.86 -19.45 -12.81
C PHE A 84 4.26 -19.92 -13.25
N THR A 85 4.90 -19.14 -14.13
CA THR A 85 6.28 -19.36 -14.53
C THR A 85 7.21 -18.58 -13.62
N LYS A 86 8.10 -19.31 -12.93
CA LYS A 86 9.12 -18.75 -12.04
C LYS A 86 10.23 -18.05 -12.81
#